data_AF-A0ABC9YF26-F1
#
_entry.id   AF-A0ABC9YF26-F1
#
_cell.length_a   1.000
_cell.length_b   1.000
_cell.length_c   1.000
_cell.angle_alpha   90.00
_cell.angle_beta   90.00
_cell.angle_gamma   90.00
#
_symmetry.space_group_name_H-M   'P 1'
#
loop_
_entity.id
_entity.type
_entity.pdbx_description
1 polymer ?
#
loop_
_entity_poly.entity_id
_entity_poly.type
_entity_poly.pdbx_seq_one_letter_code
_entity_poly.pdbx_strand_id
1 'polypeptide(L)'
;MEANDDSRLPKSGTHQSALKANPVAWRTGQNRTFPTPSLFAKGLFSTLLGKVKQRKVDYRGWKQGQVAWEEYRETVRAARDQVRKAKALIEISLARDVKDNKKSFYRYVRDKRRTRENVGPLWNETGDLVTQDMEKAEVLNDFFASVFTGKCSSHTTQVTEGKGRD
;
A
#
# COMPACT_ATOMS: atom_id res chain seq x y z
N MET A 1 -34.21 -28.93 69.20
CA MET A 1 -33.71 -27.55 69.17
C MET A 1 -32.33 -27.59 68.56
N GLU A 2 -32.03 -26.61 67.69
CA GLU A 2 -30.84 -26.49 66.80
C GLU A 2 -30.76 -27.51 65.65
N ALA A 3 -30.34 -27.17 64.43
CA ALA A 3 -30.35 -25.94 63.65
C ALA A 3 -30.14 -26.40 62.19
N ASN A 4 -30.86 -25.79 61.25
CA ASN A 4 -30.69 -26.01 59.81
C ASN A 4 -29.48 -25.21 59.28
N ASP A 5 -28.95 -25.71 58.16
CA ASP A 5 -28.71 -24.98 56.91
C ASP A 5 -27.30 -24.56 56.46
N ASP A 6 -27.04 -24.99 55.21
CA ASP A 6 -26.38 -24.30 54.09
C ASP A 6 -24.91 -23.87 54.23
N SER A 7 -23.99 -24.82 54.02
CA SER A 7 -22.59 -24.54 53.72
C SER A 7 -22.44 -23.91 52.32
N ARG A 8 -22.65 -22.60 52.21
CA ARG A 8 -22.28 -21.76 51.06
C ARG A 8 -20.78 -21.44 51.04
N LEU A 9 -20.19 -21.65 49.87
CA LEU A 9 -18.84 -21.21 49.47
C LEU A 9 -18.59 -19.70 49.67
N PRO A 10 -17.43 -19.27 50.17
CA PRO A 10 -16.93 -17.92 49.92
C PRO A 10 -16.09 -17.88 48.64
N LYS A 11 -16.64 -17.20 47.61
CA LYS A 11 -15.92 -16.80 46.40
C LYS A 11 -14.87 -15.76 46.78
N SER A 12 -13.60 -16.01 46.48
CA SER A 12 -12.54 -15.01 46.57
C SER A 12 -12.79 -13.90 45.54
N GLY A 13 -13.14 -12.72 46.04
CA GLY A 13 -13.20 -11.49 45.26
C GLY A 13 -11.79 -10.99 44.97
N THR A 14 -11.46 -10.85 43.70
CA THR A 14 -10.35 -9.98 43.26
C THR A 14 -10.98 -8.84 42.46
N HIS A 15 -11.02 -7.66 43.06
CA HIS A 15 -11.32 -6.41 42.36
C HIS A 15 -10.09 -6.03 41.54
N GLN A 16 -10.18 -6.13 40.21
CA GLN A 16 -9.32 -5.35 39.31
C GLN A 16 -10.16 -4.20 38.74
N SER A 17 -9.99 -3.03 39.34
CA SER A 17 -10.40 -1.75 38.77
C SER A 17 -9.32 -1.34 37.76
N ALA A 18 -9.60 -1.48 36.46
CA ALA A 18 -8.80 -0.88 35.41
C ALA A 18 -9.71 -0.08 34.47
N LEU A 19 -9.52 1.23 34.55
CA LEU A 19 -9.94 2.33 33.69
C LEU A 19 -10.61 1.92 32.36
N LYS A 20 -11.91 2.22 32.25
CA LYS A 20 -12.63 2.21 30.97
C LYS A 20 -12.06 3.32 30.08
N ALA A 21 -11.19 2.96 29.15
CA ALA A 21 -10.84 3.83 28.05
C ALA A 21 -12.07 3.99 27.14
N ASN A 22 -12.53 5.22 26.99
CA ASN A 22 -13.55 5.64 26.05
C ASN A 22 -12.87 6.10 24.75
N PRO A 23 -13.10 5.46 23.58
CA PRO A 23 -12.68 6.02 22.31
C PRO A 23 -13.89 6.37 21.44
N VAL A 24 -14.58 7.45 21.78
CA VAL A 24 -15.29 8.24 20.76
C VAL A 24 -14.24 9.05 20.00
N ALA A 25 -13.63 8.47 18.97
CA ALA A 25 -12.87 9.25 17.97
C ALA A 25 -12.47 8.45 16.71
N TRP A 26 -13.35 7.64 16.12
CA TRP A 26 -13.18 7.26 14.70
C TRP A 26 -14.54 7.18 14.01
N ARG A 27 -15.14 8.35 13.74
CA ARG A 27 -16.33 8.49 12.89
C ARG A 27 -16.05 9.50 11.79
N THR A 28 -15.51 9.01 10.67
CA THR A 28 -15.72 9.44 9.27
C THR A 28 -15.10 8.32 8.40
N GLY A 29 -15.72 7.68 7.41
CA GLY A 29 -17.04 7.74 6.80
C GLY A 29 -17.22 6.46 5.95
N GLN A 30 -18.47 6.02 5.84
CA GLN A 30 -19.02 5.02 4.89
C GLN A 30 -18.51 3.58 4.97
N ASN A 31 -19.37 2.73 5.55
CA ASN A 31 -19.49 1.27 5.41
C ASN A 31 -18.52 0.58 4.44
N ARG A 32 -17.53 -0.13 4.99
CA ARG A 32 -16.85 -1.23 4.29
C ARG A 32 -17.77 -2.45 4.27
N THR A 33 -18.89 -2.37 3.57
CA THR A 33 -19.51 -3.58 3.05
C THR A 33 -18.64 -4.02 1.87
N PHE A 34 -17.66 -4.89 2.15
CA PHE A 34 -17.20 -5.80 1.11
C PHE A 34 -18.47 -6.50 0.63
N PRO A 35 -18.85 -6.40 -0.67
CA PRO A 35 -19.88 -7.28 -1.21
C PRO A 35 -19.45 -8.67 -0.80
N THR A 36 -20.29 -9.39 -0.03
CA THR A 36 -20.02 -10.79 0.29
C THR A 36 -19.76 -11.46 -1.04
N PRO A 37 -18.52 -11.93 -1.31
CA PRO A 37 -18.25 -12.51 -2.60
C PRO A 37 -19.20 -13.68 -2.73
N SER A 38 -19.85 -13.81 -3.89
CA SER A 38 -20.68 -14.98 -4.18
C SER A 38 -19.89 -16.24 -3.84
N LEU A 39 -20.57 -17.33 -3.46
CA LEU A 39 -19.89 -18.60 -3.15
C LEU A 39 -18.90 -19.02 -4.27
N PHE A 40 -19.25 -18.68 -5.51
CA PHE A 40 -18.40 -18.80 -6.69
C PHE A 40 -17.11 -17.96 -6.62
N ALA A 41 -17.19 -16.67 -6.26
CA ALA A 41 -16.02 -15.81 -6.10
C ALA A 41 -15.13 -16.21 -4.91
N LYS A 42 -15.72 -16.70 -3.81
CA LYS A 42 -14.97 -17.25 -2.66
C LYS A 42 -14.19 -18.51 -3.05
N GLY A 43 -14.78 -19.41 -3.84
CA GLY A 43 -14.14 -20.63 -4.34
C GLY A 43 -12.98 -20.33 -5.30
N LEU A 44 -13.16 -19.39 -6.24
CA LEU A 44 -12.10 -18.96 -7.16
C LEU A 44 -10.91 -18.33 -6.42
N PHE A 45 -11.16 -17.52 -5.39
CA PHE A 45 -10.07 -16.90 -4.63
C PHE A 45 -9.29 -17.93 -3.80
N SER A 46 -10.01 -18.86 -3.15
CA SER A 46 -9.40 -19.95 -2.37
C SER A 46 -8.50 -20.85 -3.24
N THR A 47 -8.99 -21.25 -4.42
CA THR A 47 -8.23 -22.07 -5.37
C THR A 47 -7.00 -21.34 -5.94
N LEU A 48 -7.12 -20.03 -6.22
CA LEU A 48 -6.00 -19.22 -6.67
C LEU A 48 -4.91 -19.11 -5.59
N LEU A 49 -5.31 -18.88 -4.34
CA LEU A 49 -4.41 -18.80 -3.20
C LEU A 49 -3.66 -20.11 -2.99
N GLY A 50 -4.37 -21.25 -3.12
CA GLY A 50 -3.79 -22.58 -3.06
C GLY A 50 -2.66 -22.76 -4.08
N LYS A 51 -2.89 -22.39 -5.35
CA LYS A 51 -1.87 -22.49 -6.41
C LYS A 51 -0.66 -21.57 -6.18
N VAL A 52 -0.88 -20.37 -5.65
CA VAL A 52 0.21 -19.45 -5.29
C VAL A 52 1.05 -20.03 -4.14
N LYS A 53 0.41 -20.64 -3.15
CA LYS A 53 1.11 -21.35 -2.07
C LYS A 53 1.89 -22.55 -2.59
N GLN A 54 1.28 -23.34 -3.49
CA GLN A 54 1.94 -24.49 -4.11
C GLN A 54 3.21 -24.08 -4.86
N ARG A 55 3.15 -22.99 -5.64
CA ARG A 55 4.34 -22.45 -6.32
C ARG A 55 5.51 -22.15 -5.36
N LYS A 56 5.22 -21.74 -4.12
CA LYS A 56 6.23 -21.47 -3.09
C LYS A 56 6.79 -22.77 -2.50
N VAL A 57 5.97 -23.82 -2.38
CA VAL A 57 6.39 -25.16 -1.96
C VAL A 57 7.30 -25.77 -3.02
N ASP A 58 6.86 -25.79 -4.28
CA ASP A 58 7.61 -26.37 -5.39
C ASP A 58 8.93 -25.64 -5.62
N TYR A 59 8.97 -24.31 -5.44
CA TYR A 59 10.22 -23.55 -5.49
C TYR A 59 11.24 -24.03 -4.44
N ARG A 60 10.79 -24.32 -3.20
CA ARG A 60 11.67 -24.84 -2.15
C ARG A 60 12.14 -26.25 -2.48
N GLY A 61 11.23 -27.12 -2.93
CA GLY A 61 11.56 -28.49 -3.34
C GLY A 61 12.55 -28.52 -4.50
N TRP A 62 12.35 -27.69 -5.53
CA TRP A 62 13.28 -27.56 -6.65
C TRP A 62 14.65 -27.04 -6.19
N LYS A 63 14.69 -26.02 -5.33
CA LYS A 63 15.94 -25.48 -4.79
C LYS A 63 16.73 -26.50 -3.96
N GLN A 64 16.03 -27.47 -3.35
CA GLN A 64 16.60 -28.55 -2.56
C GLN A 64 16.87 -29.83 -3.37
N GLY A 65 16.61 -29.82 -4.69
CA GLY A 65 16.79 -30.99 -5.56
C GLY A 65 15.73 -32.09 -5.41
N GLN A 66 14.64 -31.82 -4.66
CA GLN A 66 13.55 -32.77 -4.44
C GLN A 66 12.50 -32.78 -5.56
N VAL A 67 12.44 -31.72 -6.36
CA VAL A 67 11.46 -31.54 -7.44
C VAL A 67 12.23 -31.27 -8.73
N ALA A 68 11.86 -31.97 -9.80
CA ALA A 68 12.47 -31.75 -11.10
C ALA A 68 12.18 -30.34 -11.61
N TRP A 69 13.12 -29.73 -12.33
CA TRP A 69 12.94 -28.38 -12.90
C TRP A 69 11.69 -28.29 -13.78
N GLU A 70 11.39 -29.35 -14.53
CA GLU A 70 10.24 -29.42 -15.44
C GLU A 70 8.91 -29.33 -14.71
N GLU A 71 8.74 -30.11 -13.64
CA GLU A 71 7.55 -30.10 -12.78
C GLU A 71 7.33 -28.73 -12.15
N TYR A 72 8.38 -28.12 -11.58
CA TYR A 72 8.29 -26.77 -11.04
C TYR A 72 7.88 -25.75 -12.12
N ARG A 73 8.48 -25.83 -13.32
CA ARG A 73 8.16 -24.93 -14.43
C ARG A 73 6.71 -25.04 -14.85
N GLU A 74 6.16 -26.25 -14.88
CA GLU A 74 4.75 -26.51 -15.18
C GLU A 74 3.83 -25.91 -14.12
N THR A 75 4.10 -26.12 -12.83
CA THR A 75 3.29 -25.51 -11.77
C THR A 75 3.31 -23.98 -11.84
N VAL A 76 4.47 -23.38 -12.11
CA VAL A 76 4.59 -21.93 -12.28
C VAL A 76 3.75 -21.43 -13.46
N ARG A 77 3.80 -22.12 -14.60
CA ARG A 77 2.99 -21.78 -15.79
C ARG A 77 1.50 -21.89 -15.48
N ALA A 78 1.07 -23.02 -14.94
CA ALA A 78 -0.32 -23.28 -14.58
C ALA A 78 -0.86 -22.23 -13.59
N ALA A 79 -0.08 -21.88 -12.55
CA ALA A 79 -0.47 -20.85 -11.59
C ALA A 79 -0.61 -19.47 -12.26
N ARG A 80 0.33 -19.09 -13.15
CA ARG A 80 0.25 -17.82 -13.90
C ARG A 80 -0.97 -17.77 -14.80
N ASP A 81 -1.27 -18.85 -15.52
CA ASP A 81 -2.42 -18.90 -16.42
C ASP A 81 -3.74 -18.80 -15.68
N GLN A 82 -3.83 -19.41 -14.50
CA GLN A 82 -5.00 -19.31 -13.65
C GLN A 82 -5.21 -17.89 -13.12
N VAL A 83 -4.14 -17.21 -12.73
CA VAL A 83 -4.18 -15.78 -12.35
C VAL A 83 -4.65 -14.93 -13.52
N ARG A 84 -4.13 -15.16 -14.73
CA ARG A 84 -4.57 -14.45 -15.95
C ARG A 84 -6.05 -14.67 -16.25
N LYS A 85 -6.53 -15.92 -16.17
CA LYS A 85 -7.94 -16.27 -16.36
C LYS A 85 -8.84 -15.61 -15.33
N ALA A 86 -8.50 -15.69 -14.05
CA ALA A 86 -9.26 -15.06 -12.98
C ALA A 86 -9.32 -13.53 -13.15
N LYS A 87 -8.20 -12.91 -13.54
CA LYS A 87 -8.15 -11.48 -13.84
C LYS A 87 -9.06 -11.10 -15.01
N ALA A 88 -8.98 -11.83 -16.13
CA ALA A 88 -9.83 -11.59 -17.30
C ALA A 88 -11.32 -11.75 -16.97
N LEU A 89 -11.68 -12.76 -16.17
CA LEU A 89 -13.07 -12.95 -15.72
C LEU A 89 -13.60 -11.75 -14.93
N ILE A 90 -12.79 -11.21 -14.01
CA ILE A 90 -13.15 -10.02 -13.25
C ILE A 90 -13.30 -8.80 -14.17
N GLU A 91 -12.36 -8.59 -15.09
CA GLU A 91 -12.42 -7.48 -16.05
C GLU A 91 -13.66 -7.57 -16.96
N ILE A 92 -14.02 -8.78 -17.41
CA ILE A 92 -15.23 -9.03 -18.19
C ILE A 92 -16.48 -8.70 -17.35
N SER A 93 -16.56 -9.15 -16.09
CA SER A 93 -17.70 -8.82 -15.22
C SER A 93 -17.83 -7.32 -14.99
N LEU A 94 -16.71 -6.62 -14.74
CA LEU A 94 -16.69 -5.18 -14.56
C LEU A 94 -17.12 -4.42 -15.82
N ALA A 95 -16.70 -4.88 -17.00
CA ALA A 95 -17.08 -4.28 -18.28
C ALA A 95 -18.56 -4.49 -18.60
N ARG A 96 -19.12 -5.66 -18.30
CA ARG A 96 -20.55 -5.96 -18.46
C ARG A 96 -21.41 -5.11 -17.53
N ASP A 97 -20.98 -4.98 -16.28
CA ASP A 97 -21.75 -4.31 -15.23
C ASP A 97 -21.48 -2.79 -15.20
N VAL A 98 -20.82 -2.19 -16.21
CA VAL A 98 -20.53 -0.74 -16.23
C VAL A 98 -21.81 0.08 -16.13
N LYS A 99 -22.88 -0.34 -16.82
CA LYS A 99 -24.14 0.42 -16.83
C LYS A 99 -24.75 0.50 -15.44
N ASP A 100 -24.74 -0.61 -14.71
CA ASP A 100 -25.41 -0.77 -13.42
C ASP A 100 -24.50 -0.39 -12.22
N ASN A 101 -23.19 -0.55 -12.38
CA ASN A 101 -22.19 -0.37 -11.32
C ASN A 101 -20.93 0.37 -11.80
N LYS A 102 -21.12 1.58 -12.34
CA LYS A 102 -20.03 2.47 -12.79
C LYS A 102 -18.91 2.64 -11.74
N LYS A 103 -19.27 2.71 -10.45
CA LYS A 103 -18.32 2.93 -9.35
C LYS A 103 -17.29 1.82 -9.22
N SER A 104 -17.68 0.55 -9.40
CA SER A 104 -16.75 -0.58 -9.28
C SER A 104 -15.73 -0.60 -10.42
N PHE A 105 -16.17 -0.29 -11.65
CA PHE A 105 -15.31 -0.18 -12.82
C PHE A 105 -14.27 0.93 -12.67
N TYR A 106 -14.69 2.16 -12.35
CA TYR A 106 -13.75 3.28 -12.18
C TYR A 106 -12.82 3.10 -10.98
N ARG A 107 -13.28 2.44 -9.91
CA ARG A 107 -12.42 2.04 -8.79
C ARG A 107 -11.32 1.08 -9.26
N TYR A 108 -11.68 0.03 -10.01
CA TYR A 108 -10.70 -0.90 -10.57
C TYR A 108 -9.67 -0.19 -11.47
N VAL A 109 -10.13 0.70 -12.36
CA VAL A 109 -9.24 1.49 -13.23
C VAL A 109 -8.31 2.38 -12.41
N ARG A 110 -8.82 3.08 -11.38
CA ARG A 110 -8.00 3.89 -10.48
C ARG A 110 -6.95 3.05 -9.76
N ASP A 111 -7.35 1.91 -9.19
CA ASP A 111 -6.44 1.01 -8.47
C ASP A 111 -5.33 0.46 -9.39
N LYS A 112 -5.63 0.19 -10.67
CA LYS A 112 -4.64 -0.23 -11.66
C LYS A 112 -3.72 0.91 -12.13
N ARG A 113 -4.21 2.16 -12.12
CA ARG A 113 -3.39 3.34 -12.45
C ARG A 113 -2.39 3.70 -11.36
N ARG A 114 -2.61 3.32 -10.09
CA ARG A 114 -1.70 3.59 -8.96
C ARG A 114 -0.41 2.75 -8.99
N THR A 115 0.36 2.84 -10.08
CA THR A 115 1.56 2.01 -10.24
C THR A 115 2.83 2.64 -9.68
N ARG A 116 2.99 3.97 -9.57
CA ARG A 116 4.19 4.59 -8.96
C ARG A 116 3.85 6.00 -8.47
N GLU A 117 3.69 6.18 -7.15
CA GLU A 117 3.61 7.51 -6.55
C GLU A 117 4.94 7.91 -5.87
N ASN A 118 5.94 7.02 -5.82
CA ASN A 118 7.22 7.35 -5.19
C ASN A 118 8.32 7.61 -6.22
N VAL A 119 9.01 8.74 -6.03
CA VAL A 119 10.35 8.93 -6.56
C VAL A 119 11.23 7.85 -5.90
N GLY A 120 12.01 7.14 -6.72
CA GLY A 120 12.96 6.15 -6.22
C GLY A 120 13.97 6.78 -5.24
N PRO A 121 14.79 5.97 -4.56
CA PRO A 121 15.87 6.53 -3.76
C PRO A 121 16.75 7.46 -4.62
N LEU A 122 17.06 8.64 -4.08
CA LEU A 122 17.92 9.63 -4.73
C LEU A 122 19.26 9.71 -4.00
N TRP A 123 20.29 10.21 -4.68
CA TRP A 123 21.55 10.58 -4.02
C TRP A 123 21.52 12.08 -3.74
N ASN A 124 21.86 12.48 -2.51
CA ASN A 124 22.08 13.88 -2.20
C ASN A 124 23.51 14.30 -2.59
N GLU A 125 23.81 15.59 -2.44
CA GLU A 125 25.14 16.14 -2.70
C GLU A 125 26.22 15.59 -1.76
N THR A 126 25.83 15.18 -0.55
CA THR A 126 26.69 14.54 0.45
C THR A 126 27.07 13.09 0.09
N GLY A 127 26.41 12.50 -0.93
CA GLY A 127 26.63 11.11 -1.35
C GLY A 127 25.86 10.08 -0.51
N ASP A 128 24.83 10.48 0.22
CA ASP A 128 23.92 9.60 0.95
C ASP A 128 22.68 9.23 0.13
N LEU A 129 22.17 8.02 0.37
CA LEU A 129 20.96 7.52 -0.29
C LEU A 129 19.69 7.99 0.45
N VAL A 130 18.99 8.92 -0.18
CA VAL A 130 17.76 9.53 0.31
C VAL A 130 16.56 8.67 -0.04
N THR A 131 15.84 8.19 0.98
CA THR A 131 14.65 7.35 0.82
C THR A 131 13.36 8.02 1.30
N GLN A 132 13.46 9.05 2.15
CA GLN A 132 12.33 9.82 2.66
C GLN A 132 11.86 10.88 1.65
N ASP A 133 10.55 11.01 1.46
CA ASP A 133 10.00 11.85 0.39
C ASP A 133 10.23 13.35 0.58
N MET A 134 10.35 13.81 1.84
CA MET A 134 10.66 15.21 2.16
C MET A 134 12.07 15.59 1.73
N GLU A 135 13.05 14.79 2.12
CA GLU A 135 14.46 14.96 1.73
C GLU A 135 14.64 14.86 0.21
N LYS A 136 13.91 13.97 -0.48
CA LYS A 136 13.92 13.92 -1.96
C LYS A 136 13.43 15.21 -2.59
N ALA A 137 12.44 15.86 -2.00
CA ALA A 137 11.91 17.12 -2.50
C ALA A 137 12.93 18.25 -2.36
N GLU A 138 13.67 18.28 -1.24
CA GLU A 138 14.77 19.22 -1.01
C GLU A 138 15.89 19.04 -2.03
N VAL A 139 16.40 17.80 -2.21
CA VAL A 139 17.45 17.50 -3.20
C VAL A 139 17.05 17.93 -4.62
N LEU A 140 15.79 17.69 -5.00
CA LEU A 140 15.28 18.13 -6.31
C LEU A 140 15.18 19.66 -6.39
N ASN A 141 14.71 20.32 -5.34
CA ASN A 141 14.59 21.78 -5.29
C ASN A 141 15.94 22.47 -5.41
N ASP A 142 16.96 21.96 -4.71
CA ASP A 142 18.33 22.49 -4.76
C ASP A 142 18.94 22.33 -6.15
N PHE A 143 18.73 21.16 -6.78
CA PHE A 143 19.13 20.93 -8.17
C PHE A 143 18.47 21.93 -9.13
N PHE A 144 17.16 22.16 -9.00
CA PHE A 144 16.45 23.14 -9.82
C PHE A 144 16.99 24.56 -9.60
N ALA A 145 17.21 24.99 -8.36
CA ALA A 145 17.75 26.32 -8.06
C ALA A 145 19.15 26.53 -8.67
N SER A 146 20.01 25.51 -8.60
CA SER A 146 21.36 25.52 -9.18
C SER A 146 21.34 25.80 -10.70
N VAL A 147 20.43 25.16 -11.45
CA VAL A 147 20.29 25.34 -12.90
C VAL A 147 19.86 26.76 -13.28
N PHE A 148 19.09 27.44 -12.44
CA PHE A 148 18.57 28.79 -12.71
C PHE A 148 19.46 29.92 -12.18
N THR A 149 20.62 29.62 -11.59
CA THR A 149 21.55 30.66 -11.12
C THR A 149 22.38 31.19 -12.29
N GLY A 150 21.76 32.07 -13.09
CA GLY A 150 22.42 32.81 -14.17
C GLY A 150 23.43 33.81 -13.62
N LYS A 151 24.66 33.80 -14.16
CA LYS A 151 25.72 34.76 -13.83
C LYS A 151 25.28 36.17 -14.25
N CYS A 152 24.68 36.93 -13.34
CA CYS A 152 24.61 38.38 -13.47
C CYS A 152 26.01 38.94 -13.24
N SER A 153 26.88 38.96 -14.25
CA SER A 153 28.11 39.74 -14.16
C SER A 153 27.72 41.21 -14.16
N SER A 154 27.86 41.87 -13.01
CA SER A 154 27.55 43.28 -12.81
C SER A 154 28.41 44.14 -13.73
N HIS A 155 27.88 44.56 -14.88
CA HIS A 155 28.39 45.73 -15.57
C HIS A 155 28.02 46.95 -14.72
N THR A 156 28.97 47.38 -13.90
CA THR A 156 28.91 48.63 -13.13
C THR A 156 28.91 49.79 -14.12
N THR A 157 27.74 50.37 -14.38
CA THR A 157 27.62 51.67 -15.04
C THR A 157 27.95 52.75 -14.01
N GLN A 158 29.14 53.34 -14.13
CA GLN A 158 29.51 54.51 -13.36
C GLN A 158 28.73 55.72 -13.88
N VAL A 159 27.82 56.25 -13.05
CA VAL A 159 27.19 57.55 -13.26
C VAL A 159 28.11 58.59 -12.62
N THR A 160 28.85 59.33 -13.45
CA THR A 160 29.55 60.54 -13.00
C THR A 160 28.56 61.69 -12.92
N GLU A 161 28.25 62.12 -11.70
CA GLU A 161 27.54 63.38 -11.43
C GLU A 161 28.42 64.61 -11.70
N GLY A 162 27.80 65.63 -12.30
CA GLY A 162 27.92 67.00 -11.81
C GLY A 162 28.65 68.01 -12.70
N LYS A 163 27.90 68.93 -13.32
CA LYS A 163 28.20 70.37 -13.23
C LYS A 163 27.00 71.23 -13.67
N GLY A 164 26.30 71.81 -12.71
CA GLY A 164 25.53 73.05 -12.92
C GLY A 164 26.44 74.25 -12.67
N ARG A 165 26.32 75.28 -13.52
CA ARG A 165 26.60 76.70 -13.20
C ARG A 165 25.74 77.59 -14.11
N ASP A 166 25.39 78.73 -13.52
CA ASP A 166 24.46 79.78 -13.92
C ASP A 166 24.67 80.40 -15.31
#